data_AF-A0A2P5K283-F1
#
_entry.id   AF-A0A2P5K283-F1
#
_cell.length_a   1.000
_cell.length_b   1.000
_cell.length_c   1.000
_cell.angle_alpha   90.00
_cell.angle_beta   90.00
_cell.angle_gamma   90.00
#
_symmetry.space_group_name_H-M   'P 1'
#
loop_
_entity.id
_entity.type
_entity.pdbx_description
1 polymer ?
#
loop_
_entity_poly.entity_id
_entity_poly.type
_entity_poly.pdbx_seq_one_letter_code
_entity_poly.pdbx_strand_id
1 'polypeptide(L)' 'MVAAQAEPKKDIFDHLADVSPSGTVISYRTYEKGLRRLLDTFSRYELSDVFGEYLRVPPKPPVNNTVVFLLVNKS' A
#
# COMPACT_ATOMS: atom_id res chain seq x y z
N MET A 1 2.46 -4.44 7.93
CA MET A 1 1.36 -4.69 6.98
C MET A 1 0.29 -3.63 7.20
N VAL A 2 -0.13 -2.91 6.16
CA VAL A 2 -1.19 -1.89 6.20
C VAL A 2 -2.49 -2.47 5.65
N ALA A 3 -3.56 -2.44 6.45
CA ALA A 3 -4.86 -2.99 6.05
C ALA A 3 -5.53 -2.12 4.96
N ALA A 4 -6.45 -2.71 4.19
CA ALA A 4 -7.14 -1.98 3.13
C ALA A 4 -7.94 -0.79 3.67
N GLN A 5 -8.54 -0.94 4.85
CA GLN A 5 -9.36 0.09 5.51
C GLN A 5 -8.57 0.94 6.52
N ALA A 6 -7.25 0.78 6.62
CA ALA A 6 -6.44 1.58 7.52
C ALA A 6 -6.32 3.00 6.94
N GLU A 7 -6.79 3.98 7.71
CA GLU A 7 -6.90 5.38 7.30
C GLU A 7 -6.49 6.35 8.42
N PRO A 8 -5.98 7.55 8.06
CA PRO A 8 -5.70 8.02 6.70
C PRO A 8 -4.41 7.39 6.14
N LYS A 9 -4.46 6.80 4.93
CA LYS A 9 -3.30 6.12 4.34
C LYS A 9 -2.07 7.00 4.22
N LYS A 10 -2.24 8.27 3.83
CA LYS A 10 -1.12 9.19 3.67
C LYS A 10 -0.30 9.29 4.95
N ASP A 11 -0.93 9.61 6.08
CA ASP A 11 -0.22 9.79 7.35
C ASP A 11 0.43 8.48 7.82
N ILE A 12 -0.21 7.34 7.56
CA ILE A 12 0.37 6.02 7.84
C ILE A 12 1.64 5.81 7.03
N PHE A 13 1.63 6.06 5.72
CA PHE A 13 2.79 5.86 4.87
C PHE A 13 3.88 6.91 5.10
N ASP A 14 3.53 8.16 5.41
CA ASP A 14 4.47 9.21 5.78
C ASP A 14 5.20 8.83 7.08
N HIS A 15 4.46 8.36 8.10
CA HIS A 15 5.07 7.89 9.34
C HIS A 15 5.95 6.66 9.11
N LEU A 16 5.50 5.69 8.31
CA LEU A 16 6.31 4.52 7.96
C LEU A 16 7.57 4.90 7.17
N ALA A 17 7.49 5.90 6.29
CA ALA A 17 8.64 6.43 5.56
C ALA A 17 9.65 7.04 6.54
N ASP A 18 9.20 7.74 7.58
CA ASP A 18 10.07 8.33 8.59
C ASP A 18 10.77 7.27 9.47
N VAL A 19 10.01 6.32 10.03
CA VAL A 19 10.56 5.40 11.05
C VAL A 19 11.20 4.13 10.50
N SER A 20 10.87 3.69 9.28
CA SER A 20 11.33 2.40 8.77
C SER A 20 12.79 2.45 8.30
N PRO A 21 13.67 1.52 8.72
CA PRO A 21 15.01 1.40 8.16
C PRO A 21 15.03 1.08 6.67
N SER A 22 16.12 1.41 5.97
CA SER A 22 16.35 0.97 4.58
C SER A 22 16.37 -0.56 4.49
N GLY A 23 15.80 -1.11 3.42
CA GLY A 23 15.61 -2.56 3.24
C GLY A 23 14.36 -3.13 3.91
N THR A 24 13.59 -2.33 4.65
CA THR A 24 12.32 -2.80 5.24
C THR A 24 11.31 -3.12 4.13
N VAL A 25 10.65 -4.28 4.24
CA VAL A 25 9.55 -4.67 3.34
C VAL A 25 8.21 -4.36 4.01
N ILE A 26 7.40 -3.55 3.36
CA ILE A 26 6.05 -3.18 3.81
C ILE A 26 5.03 -3.74 2.83
N SER A 27 4.08 -4.52 3.32
CA SER A 27 2.92 -4.92 2.53
C SER A 27 1.71 -4.05 2.83
N TYR A 28 0.92 -3.72 1.81
CA TYR A 28 -0.38 -3.07 1.96
C TYR A 28 -1.44 -3.68 1.04
N ARG A 29 -2.71 -3.47 1.40
CA ARG A 29 -3.88 -3.95 0.64
C ARG A 29 -4.63 -2.79 0.01
N THR A 30 -5.11 -2.96 -1.22
CA THR A 30 -5.91 -1.96 -1.97
C THR A 30 -6.94 -2.65 -2.88
N TYR A 31 -7.96 -1.91 -3.33
CA TYR A 31 -9.00 -2.41 -4.25
C TYR A 31 -8.94 -1.69 -5.60
N GLU A 32 -8.40 -2.37 -6.63
CA GLU A 32 -8.07 -1.70 -7.90
C GLU A 32 -9.15 -1.77 -9.00
N LYS A 33 -10.04 -2.78 -8.97
CA LYS A 33 -10.86 -3.13 -10.15
C LYS A 33 -12.38 -3.06 -9.92
N GLY A 34 -13.09 -2.47 -10.88
CA GLY A 34 -14.56 -2.50 -10.98
C GLY A 34 -15.27 -1.80 -9.81
N LEU A 35 -16.48 -2.26 -9.45
CA LEU A 35 -17.22 -1.73 -8.29
C LEU A 35 -16.43 -1.80 -6.98
N ARG A 36 -15.38 -2.63 -6.88
CA ARG A 36 -14.55 -2.74 -5.68
C ARG A 36 -13.77 -1.47 -5.39
N ARG A 37 -13.48 -0.65 -6.42
CA ARG A 37 -12.87 0.67 -6.24
C ARG A 37 -13.78 1.64 -5.48
N LEU A 38 -15.11 1.42 -5.46
CA LEU A 38 -16.02 2.22 -4.63
C LEU A 38 -15.81 1.97 -3.12
N LEU A 39 -15.28 0.80 -2.76
CA LEU A 39 -14.86 0.49 -1.39
C LEU A 39 -13.52 1.18 -1.04
N ASP A 40 -12.79 1.62 -2.06
CA ASP A 40 -11.54 2.38 -1.92
C ASP A 40 -11.87 3.87 -2.05
N THR A 41 -12.28 4.50 -0.95
CA THR A 41 -12.48 5.95 -0.88
C THR A 41 -11.16 6.74 -1.11
N PHE A 42 -10.05 6.03 -1.29
CA PHE A 42 -8.68 6.51 -1.09
C PHE A 42 -7.82 6.53 -2.36
N SER A 43 -8.46 6.67 -3.53
CA SER A 43 -7.79 6.66 -4.85
C SER A 43 -6.84 7.82 -5.18
N ARG A 44 -6.30 8.58 -4.21
CA ARG A 44 -5.60 9.85 -4.47
C ARG A 44 -4.43 10.23 -3.56
N TYR A 45 -3.75 9.28 -2.89
CA TYR A 45 -2.49 9.61 -2.23
C TYR A 45 -1.31 9.05 -3.01
N GLU A 46 -0.28 9.87 -3.18
CA GLU A 46 1.00 9.46 -3.73
C GLU A 46 1.86 8.91 -2.60
N LEU A 47 2.48 7.76 -2.83
CA LEU A 47 3.48 7.22 -1.91
C LEU A 47 4.76 8.06 -2.01
N SER A 48 5.45 8.26 -0.90
CA SER A 48 6.78 8.88 -0.90
C SER A 48 7.74 8.08 -1.79
N ASP A 49 8.64 8.80 -2.48
CA ASP A 49 9.65 8.23 -3.40
C ASP A 49 10.61 7.24 -2.71
N VAL A 50 10.66 7.25 -1.36
CA VAL A 50 11.43 6.27 -0.59
C VAL A 50 10.88 4.84 -0.73
N PHE A 51 9.63 4.68 -1.17
CA PHE A 51 9.03 3.36 -1.36
C PHE A 51 9.15 2.92 -2.83
N GLY A 52 9.94 1.88 -3.07
CA GLY A 52 9.94 1.18 -4.36
C GLY A 52 8.97 0.00 -4.35
N GLU A 53 8.08 -0.11 -5.35
CA GLU A 53 7.27 -1.32 -5.51
C GLU A 53 8.15 -2.52 -5.88
N TYR A 54 8.10 -3.56 -5.04
CA TYR A 54 8.88 -4.79 -5.21
C TYR A 54 8.04 -5.93 -5.81
N LEU A 55 6.76 -6.03 -5.42
CA LEU A 55 5.87 -7.10 -5.88
C LEU A 55 4.40 -6.68 -5.76
N ARG A 56 3.58 -7.10 -6.73
CA ARG A 56 2.12 -6.95 -6.70
C ARG A 56 1.43 -8.27 -6.96
N VAL A 57 0.52 -8.63 -6.06
CA VAL A 57 -0.26 -9.86 -6.13
C VAL A 57 -1.73 -9.49 -6.39
N PRO A 58 -2.26 -9.74 -7.59
CA PRO A 58 -3.65 -9.46 -7.90
C PRO A 58 -4.59 -10.41 -7.15
N PRO A 59 -5.84 -9.98 -6.86
CA PRO A 59 -6.82 -10.83 -6.20
C PRO A 59 -7.18 -12.04 -7.08
N LYS A 60 -7.30 -13.21 -6.44
CA LYS A 60 -8.00 -14.38 -7.00
C LYS A 60 -9.23 -14.64 -6.14
N PRO A 61 -10.41 -14.93 -6.72
CA PRO A 61 -11.60 -15.27 -5.94
C PRO A 61 -11.29 -16.36 -4.89
N PRO A 62 -11.82 -16.24 -3.66
CA PRO A 62 -12.80 -15.25 -3.18
C PRO A 62 -12.18 -13.94 -2.65
N VAL A 63 -10.87 -13.74 -2.78
CA VAL A 63 -10.16 -12.57 -2.23
C VAL A 63 -10.48 -11.30 -3.02
N ASN A 64 -10.70 -10.20 -2.30
CA ASN A 64 -11.12 -8.92 -2.90
C ASN A 64 -9.99 -7.90 -3.10
N ASN A 65 -8.91 -7.98 -2.32
CA ASN A 65 -7.83 -6.99 -2.35
C ASN A 65 -6.64 -7.44 -3.23
N THR A 66 -6.02 -6.47 -3.88
CA THR A 66 -4.64 -6.57 -4.35
C THR A 66 -3.72 -6.38 -3.14
N VAL A 67 -2.65 -7.18 -3.05
CA VAL A 67 -1.57 -6.96 -2.09
C VAL A 67 -0.36 -6.40 -2.83
N VAL A 68 0.19 -5.32 -2.32
CA VAL A 68 1.39 -4.68 -2.86
C VAL A 68 2.48 -4.73 -1.80
N PHE A 69 3.70 -5.04 -2.22
CA PHE A 69 4.90 -5.06 -1.40
C PHE A 69 5.79 -3.90 -1.83
N LEU A 70 6.20 -3.10 -0.85
CA LEU A 70 7.10 -1.97 -0.98
C LEU A 70 8.42 -2.31 -0.30
N LEU A 71 9.52 -1.92 -0.91
CA LEU A 71 10.84 -1.89 -0.31
C LEU A 71 11.18 -0.45 0.05
N VAL A 72 11.60 -0.22 1.30
CA VAL A 72 12.09 1.08 1.77
C VAL A 72 13.51 1.29 1.26
N ASN A 73 13.69 2.27 0.37
CA ASN A 73 14.96 2.65 -0.23
C ASN A 73 15.36 4.04 0.29
N LYS A 74 15.85 4.10 1.53
CA LYS A 74 16.43 5.34 2.07
C LYS A 74 17.86 5.48 1.56
N SER A 75 18.16 6.66 1.00
CA SER A 75 19.52 7.09 0.63
C SER A 75 20.32 7.44 1.88
#